data_AF-A0A8J8AJ93-F1
#
_entry.id   AF-A0A8J8AJ93-F1
#
_cell.length_a   1.000
_cell.length_b   1.000
_cell.length_c   1.000
_cell.angle_alpha   90.00
_cell.angle_beta   90.00
_cell.angle_gamma   90.00
#
_symmetry.space_group_name_H-M   'P 1'
#
loop_
_entity.id
_entity.type
_entity.pdbx_description
1 polymer ?
#
loop_
_entity_poly.entity_id
_entity_poly.type
_entity_poly.pdbx_seq_one_letter_code
_entity_poly.pdbx_strand_id
1 'polypeptide(L)'
;SGREQIIITEVPYQVGLDALTDKIGQLVNDKTIEGIAHVNNESNKREGTRIVVDLKRDAVSNVIINQLYKFTELQTSFGINNVAISKGRPKIFNIRDLIAEFIEFRMDVVIRRSKFELRKAEERAHLLEGYLKVIGDRDHLDAAISIIRNSATPDEAKKALIEKSVA
;
A
#
# COMPACT_ATOMS: atom_id res chain seq x y z
N SER A 1 2.12 21.33 -40.05
CA SER A 1 3.04 20.58 -40.94
C SER A 1 2.26 19.41 -41.51
N GLY A 2 2.00 19.33 -42.82
CA GLY A 2 1.27 18.18 -43.41
C GLY A 2 2.07 16.87 -43.43
N ARG A 3 2.92 16.64 -42.42
CA ARG A 3 3.72 15.43 -42.26
C ARG A 3 2.97 14.51 -41.31
N GLU A 4 3.03 13.22 -41.58
CA GLU A 4 2.45 12.21 -40.70
C GLU A 4 3.26 12.12 -39.39
N GLN A 5 2.57 11.84 -38.29
CA GLN A 5 3.14 11.78 -36.96
C GLN A 5 2.72 10.48 -36.29
N ILE A 6 3.67 9.84 -35.61
CA ILE A 6 3.39 8.76 -34.66
C ILE A 6 3.42 9.37 -33.27
N ILE A 7 2.34 9.19 -32.52
CA ILE A 7 2.21 9.67 -31.15
C ILE A 7 2.18 8.46 -30.21
N ILE A 8 3.18 8.36 -29.35
CA ILE A 8 3.27 7.34 -28.31
C ILE A 8 2.68 7.94 -27.04
N THR A 9 1.54 7.41 -26.60
CA THR A 9 0.81 7.88 -25.43
C THR A 9 1.13 7.10 -24.16
N GLU A 10 1.70 5.91 -24.28
CA GLU A 10 2.03 5.02 -23.16
C GLU A 10 3.30 4.23 -23.49
N VAL A 11 4.06 3.87 -22.44
CA VAL A 11 5.27 3.05 -22.56
C VAL A 11 5.21 1.87 -21.59
N PRO A 12 5.95 0.78 -21.87
CA PRO A 12 6.00 -0.36 -20.95
C PRO A 12 6.56 0.00 -19.57
N TYR A 13 6.24 -0.84 -18.59
CA TYR A 13 6.71 -0.68 -17.22
C TYR A 13 8.25 -0.60 -17.15
N GLN A 14 8.76 0.29 -16.30
CA GLN A 14 10.20 0.57 -16.11
C GLN A 14 10.94 1.14 -17.33
N VAL A 15 10.23 1.56 -18.38
CA VAL A 15 10.84 2.27 -19.51
C VAL A 15 10.84 3.78 -19.24
N GLY A 16 12.03 4.40 -19.25
CA GLY A 16 12.17 5.85 -19.13
C GLY A 16 11.83 6.57 -20.44
N LEU A 17 11.04 7.65 -20.35
CA LEU A 17 10.58 8.40 -21.54
C LEU A 17 11.72 9.08 -22.30
N ASP A 18 12.60 9.77 -21.57
CA ASP A 18 13.76 10.44 -22.16
C ASP A 18 14.74 9.42 -22.74
N ALA A 19 15.02 8.33 -22.01
CA ALA A 19 15.89 7.27 -22.47
C ALA A 19 15.37 6.59 -23.75
N LEU A 20 14.06 6.36 -23.85
CA LEU A 20 13.42 5.84 -25.05
C LEU A 20 13.54 6.82 -26.22
N THR A 21 13.32 8.12 -25.96
CA THR A 21 13.44 9.19 -26.95
C THR A 21 14.87 9.30 -27.50
N ASP A 22 15.86 9.29 -26.61
CA ASP A 22 17.28 9.32 -26.96
C ASP A 22 17.67 8.09 -27.79
N LYS A 23 17.19 6.90 -27.41
CA LYS A 23 17.44 5.67 -28.17
C LYS A 23 16.84 5.72 -29.57
N ILE A 24 15.62 6.24 -29.73
CA ILE A 24 15.02 6.44 -31.05
C ILE A 24 15.89 7.40 -31.88
N GLY A 25 16.35 8.51 -31.28
CA GLY A 25 17.27 9.45 -31.94
C GLY A 25 18.57 8.80 -32.39
N GLN A 26 19.17 7.95 -31.55
CA GLN A 26 20.37 7.17 -31.90
C GLN A 26 20.11 6.22 -33.07
N LEU A 27 19.01 5.45 -33.04
CA LEU A 27 18.66 4.51 -34.12
C LEU A 27 18.47 5.21 -35.48
N VAL A 28 18.01 6.46 -35.47
CA VAL A 28 17.88 7.30 -36.66
C VAL A 28 19.25 7.79 -37.15
N ASN A 29 20.12 8.24 -36.24
CA ASN A 29 21.47 8.68 -36.56
C ASN A 29 22.33 7.54 -37.14
N ASP A 30 22.18 6.33 -36.58
CA ASP A 30 22.88 5.13 -37.00
C ASP A 30 22.30 4.51 -38.28
N LYS A 31 21.25 5.13 -38.86
CA LYS A 31 20.50 4.63 -40.03
C LYS A 31 19.94 3.22 -39.86
N THR A 32 19.71 2.80 -38.61
CA THR A 32 19.03 1.54 -38.31
C THR A 32 17.53 1.66 -38.59
N ILE A 33 16.95 2.84 -38.28
CA ILE A 33 15.59 3.22 -38.62
C ILE A 33 15.64 4.42 -39.56
N GLU A 34 15.06 4.28 -40.75
CA GLU A 34 14.94 5.37 -41.71
C GLU A 34 13.50 5.89 -41.76
N GLY A 35 13.31 7.09 -42.33
CA GLY A 35 11.98 7.68 -42.49
C GLY A 35 11.46 8.48 -41.30
N ILE A 36 12.21 8.55 -40.19
CA ILE A 36 11.96 9.50 -39.10
C ILE A 36 12.69 10.82 -39.41
N ALA A 37 11.99 11.94 -39.25
CA ALA A 37 12.52 13.28 -39.43
C ALA A 37 12.93 13.93 -38.10
N HIS A 38 12.13 13.74 -37.05
CA HIS A 38 12.40 14.28 -35.72
C HIS A 38 11.72 13.41 -34.66
N VAL A 39 12.30 13.33 -33.46
CA VAL A 39 11.66 12.72 -32.29
C VAL A 39 11.74 13.69 -31.12
N ASN A 40 10.64 13.87 -30.39
CA ASN A 40 10.58 14.78 -29.25
C ASN A 40 9.77 14.18 -28.10
N ASN A 41 10.21 14.42 -26.87
CA ASN A 41 9.42 14.14 -25.69
C ASN A 41 8.61 15.39 -25.29
N GLU A 42 7.30 15.35 -25.54
CA GLU A 42 6.34 16.41 -25.16
C GLU A 42 5.57 16.06 -23.88
N SER A 43 6.02 15.02 -23.15
CA SER A 43 5.34 14.54 -21.95
C SER A 43 5.32 15.61 -20.87
N ASN A 44 4.16 15.81 -20.24
CA ASN A 44 3.99 16.77 -19.16
C ASN A 44 3.07 16.22 -18.06
N LYS A 45 3.14 16.82 -16.87
CA LYS A 45 2.40 16.33 -15.69
C LYS A 45 0.87 16.39 -15.84
N ARG A 46 0.32 17.16 -16.78
CA ARG A 46 -1.12 17.37 -16.94
C ARG A 46 -1.73 16.47 -18.01
N GLU A 47 -1.05 16.32 -19.14
CA GLU A 47 -1.51 15.58 -20.32
C GLU A 47 -0.94 14.16 -20.37
N GLY A 48 0.05 13.84 -19.53
CA GLY A 48 0.65 12.52 -19.43
C GLY A 48 1.79 12.31 -20.40
N THR A 49 2.04 11.03 -20.73
CA THR A 49 3.10 10.63 -21.65
C THR A 49 2.73 11.00 -23.08
N ARG A 50 3.65 11.68 -23.77
CA ARG A 50 3.50 12.07 -25.17
C ARG A 50 4.88 12.15 -25.83
N ILE A 51 5.28 11.09 -26.53
CA ILE A 51 6.46 11.13 -27.40
C ILE A 51 5.97 11.26 -28.84
N VAL A 52 6.47 12.29 -29.53
CA VAL A 52 6.09 12.62 -30.91
C VAL A 52 7.22 12.25 -31.84
N VAL A 53 6.92 11.41 -32.83
CA VAL A 53 7.83 11.01 -33.89
C VAL A 53 7.30 11.57 -35.21
N ASP A 54 7.98 12.58 -35.74
CA ASP A 54 7.66 13.16 -37.04
C ASP A 54 8.25 12.30 -38.16
N LEU A 55 7.44 11.98 -39.16
CA LEU A 55 7.87 11.17 -40.30
C LEU A 55 8.30 12.02 -41.50
N LYS A 56 9.19 11.45 -42.33
CA LYS A 56 9.50 11.98 -43.66
C LYS A 56 8.28 11.78 -44.59
N ARG A 57 8.18 12.57 -45.66
CA ARG A 57 7.00 12.59 -46.54
C ARG A 57 6.73 11.28 -47.29
N ASP A 58 7.78 10.49 -47.49
CA ASP A 58 7.83 9.24 -48.23
C ASP A 58 7.86 8.01 -47.32
N ALA A 59 7.88 8.22 -46.01
CA ALA A 59 7.93 7.15 -45.03
C ALA A 59 6.57 6.47 -44.87
N VAL A 60 6.59 5.14 -44.74
CA VAL A 60 5.40 4.34 -44.44
C VAL A 60 5.32 4.10 -42.94
N SER A 61 4.36 4.73 -42.27
CA SER A 61 4.20 4.69 -40.80
C SER A 61 4.20 3.29 -40.21
N ASN A 62 3.47 2.35 -40.81
CA ASN A 62 3.38 0.98 -40.33
C ASN A 62 4.75 0.27 -40.31
N VAL A 63 5.64 0.57 -41.26
CA VAL A 63 6.99 -0.01 -41.29
C VAL A 63 7.81 0.54 -40.13
N ILE A 64 7.71 1.85 -39.87
CA ILE A 64 8.42 2.50 -38.77
C ILE A 64 7.90 2.02 -37.42
N ILE A 65 6.58 1.88 -37.24
CA ILE A 65 5.98 1.31 -36.02
C ILE A 65 6.54 -0.08 -35.73
N ASN A 66 6.60 -0.96 -36.73
CA ASN A 66 7.15 -2.31 -36.57
C ASN A 66 8.65 -2.29 -36.23
N GLN A 67 9.42 -1.38 -36.84
CA GLN A 67 10.84 -1.21 -36.52
C GLN A 67 11.03 -0.67 -35.11
N LEU A 68 10.22 0.30 -34.68
CA LEU A 68 10.23 0.84 -33.32
C LEU A 68 9.94 -0.28 -32.31
N TYR A 69 8.95 -1.14 -32.52
CA TYR A 69 8.71 -2.30 -31.66
C TYR A 69 9.90 -3.28 -31.62
N LYS A 70 10.58 -3.48 -32.74
CA LYS A 70 11.70 -4.44 -32.84
C LYS A 70 12.99 -3.93 -32.20
N PHE A 71 13.28 -2.64 -32.31
CA PHE A 71 14.59 -2.06 -31.96
C PHE A 71 14.56 -1.19 -30.69
N THR A 72 13.39 -0.93 -30.12
CA THR A 72 13.23 -0.14 -28.90
C THR A 72 12.53 -0.92 -27.78
N GLU A 73 12.52 -0.36 -26.59
CA GLU A 73 11.82 -0.91 -25.41
C GLU A 73 10.29 -0.75 -25.48
N LEU A 74 9.73 -0.22 -26.56
CA LEU A 74 8.26 -0.15 -26.75
C LEU A 74 7.59 -1.52 -26.74
N GLN A 75 8.32 -2.57 -27.12
CA GLN A 75 7.90 -3.94 -26.91
C GLN A 75 8.99 -4.68 -26.15
N THR A 76 8.67 -5.12 -24.93
CA THR A 76 9.60 -5.84 -24.07
C THR A 76 8.91 -7.04 -23.42
N SER A 77 9.72 -8.00 -22.97
CA SER A 77 9.26 -9.16 -22.21
C SER A 77 9.49 -8.94 -20.72
N PHE A 78 8.56 -9.37 -19.88
CA PHE A 78 8.73 -9.36 -18.42
C PHE A 78 8.87 -10.79 -17.90
N GLY A 79 10.05 -11.13 -17.39
CA GLY A 79 10.34 -12.45 -16.82
C GLY A 79 9.73 -12.58 -15.43
N ILE A 80 8.56 -13.20 -15.33
CA ILE A 80 7.88 -13.41 -14.05
C ILE A 80 8.61 -14.49 -13.24
N ASN A 81 9.07 -14.13 -12.04
CA ASN A 81 9.63 -15.08 -11.08
C ASN A 81 9.18 -14.73 -9.64
N ASN A 82 8.19 -15.47 -9.15
CA ASN A 82 7.56 -15.21 -7.86
C ASN A 82 8.34 -15.88 -6.72
N VAL A 83 9.44 -15.25 -6.27
CA VAL A 83 10.24 -15.70 -5.13
C VAL A 83 10.01 -14.80 -3.93
N ALA A 84 9.68 -15.38 -2.79
CA ALA A 84 9.49 -14.65 -1.54
C ALA A 84 9.97 -15.45 -0.32
N ILE A 85 9.96 -14.83 0.86
CA ILE A 85 10.29 -15.49 2.12
C ILE A 85 8.99 -15.94 2.80
N SER A 86 8.85 -17.25 3.04
CA SER A 86 7.81 -17.80 3.92
C SER A 86 8.47 -18.49 5.09
N LYS A 87 8.06 -18.11 6.31
CA LYS A 87 8.52 -18.71 7.58
C LYS A 87 10.06 -18.76 7.67
N GLY A 88 10.70 -17.66 7.25
CA GLY A 88 12.16 -17.47 7.31
C GLY A 88 12.96 -18.19 6.22
N ARG A 89 12.32 -18.78 5.20
CA ARG A 89 13.01 -19.45 4.10
C ARG A 89 12.55 -18.94 2.72
N PRO A 90 13.48 -18.77 1.76
CA PRO A 90 13.11 -18.41 0.39
C PRO A 90 12.38 -19.58 -0.27
N LYS A 91 11.28 -19.28 -0.96
CA LYS A 91 10.49 -20.23 -1.73
C LYS A 91 10.00 -19.58 -3.01
N ILE A 92 9.76 -20.41 -4.02
CA ILE A 92 9.07 -20.02 -5.26
C ILE A 92 7.59 -20.31 -5.03
N PHE A 93 6.73 -19.37 -5.41
CA PHE A 93 5.29 -19.46 -5.20
C PHE A 93 4.55 -19.41 -6.52
N ASN A 94 3.48 -20.20 -6.63
CA ASN A 94 2.44 -19.90 -7.61
C ASN A 94 1.48 -18.84 -7.03
N ILE A 95 0.53 -18.36 -7.85
CA ILE A 95 -0.43 -17.32 -7.43
C ILE A 95 -1.32 -17.79 -6.28
N ARG A 96 -1.75 -19.06 -6.27
CA ARG A 96 -2.57 -19.63 -5.20
C ARG A 96 -1.82 -19.62 -3.87
N ASP A 97 -0.54 -19.99 -3.88
CA ASP A 97 0.26 -20.04 -2.66
C ASP A 97 0.48 -18.64 -2.08
N LEU A 98 0.72 -17.62 -2.94
CA LEU A 98 0.81 -16.22 -2.51
C LEU A 98 -0.47 -15.75 -1.81
N ILE A 99 -1.63 -16.08 -2.37
CA ILE A 99 -2.94 -15.73 -1.78
C ILE A 99 -3.13 -16.48 -0.46
N ALA A 100 -2.77 -17.76 -0.39
CA ALA A 100 -2.89 -18.56 0.82
C ALA A 100 -2.03 -18.00 1.97
N GLU A 101 -0.76 -17.66 1.71
CA GLU A 101 0.14 -17.03 2.69
C GLU A 101 -0.41 -15.68 3.18
N PHE A 102 -1.00 -14.87 2.27
CA PHE A 102 -1.65 -13.62 2.66
C PHE A 102 -2.87 -13.85 3.56
N ILE A 103 -3.71 -14.85 3.26
CA ILE A 103 -4.88 -15.17 4.08
C ILE A 103 -4.46 -15.66 5.47
N GLU A 104 -3.46 -16.54 5.56
CA GLU A 104 -2.90 -17.03 6.84
C GLU A 104 -2.44 -15.84 7.70
N PHE A 105 -1.65 -14.94 7.12
CA PHE A 105 -1.22 -13.71 7.79
C PHE A 105 -2.40 -12.84 8.24
N ARG A 106 -3.41 -12.64 7.39
CA ARG A 106 -4.58 -11.81 7.73
C ARG A 106 -5.39 -12.41 8.88
N MET A 107 -5.54 -13.73 8.92
CA MET A 107 -6.24 -14.41 10.01
C MET A 107 -5.53 -14.17 11.34
N ASP A 108 -4.21 -14.33 11.37
CA ASP A 108 -3.39 -14.08 12.56
C ASP A 108 -3.51 -12.64 13.07
N VAL A 109 -3.46 -11.66 12.15
CA VAL A 109 -3.63 -10.24 12.49
C VAL A 109 -5.00 -9.98 13.10
N VAL A 110 -6.06 -10.53 12.51
CA VAL A 110 -7.43 -10.36 13.01
C VAL A 110 -7.58 -10.97 14.40
N ILE A 111 -7.12 -12.20 14.61
CA ILE A 111 -7.19 -12.87 15.93
C ILE A 111 -6.44 -12.06 16.99
N ARG A 112 -5.23 -11.57 16.69
CA ARG A 112 -4.44 -10.75 17.61
C ARG A 112 -5.16 -9.45 17.96
N ARG A 113 -5.74 -8.77 16.97
CA ARG A 113 -6.53 -7.55 17.18
C ARG A 113 -7.75 -7.82 18.04
N SER A 114 -8.53 -8.85 17.72
CA SER A 114 -9.74 -9.19 18.49
C SER A 114 -9.42 -9.57 19.94
N LYS A 115 -8.34 -10.31 20.19
CA LYS A 115 -7.88 -10.59 21.56
C LYS A 115 -7.45 -9.32 22.31
N PHE A 116 -6.79 -8.39 21.62
CA PHE A 116 -6.41 -7.10 22.19
C PHE A 116 -7.65 -6.28 22.57
N GLU A 117 -8.62 -6.18 21.65
CA GLU A 117 -9.88 -5.46 21.86
C GLU A 117 -10.70 -6.07 23.00
N LEU A 118 -10.82 -7.41 23.04
CA LEU A 118 -11.50 -8.13 24.12
C LEU A 118 -10.89 -7.80 25.48
N ARG A 119 -9.57 -7.94 25.62
CA ARG A 119 -8.88 -7.60 26.87
C ARG A 119 -9.12 -6.15 27.28
N LYS A 120 -9.13 -5.21 26.33
CA LYS A 120 -9.42 -3.80 26.63
C LYS A 120 -10.87 -3.57 27.05
N ALA A 121 -11.80 -4.29 26.45
CA ALA A 121 -13.20 -4.25 26.85
C ALA A 121 -13.40 -4.85 28.25
N GLU A 122 -12.74 -5.96 28.58
CA GLU A 122 -12.76 -6.60 29.91
C GLU A 122 -12.13 -5.73 30.99
N GLU A 123 -10.96 -5.13 30.73
CA GLU A 123 -10.33 -4.15 31.63
C GLU A 123 -11.29 -2.98 31.92
N ARG A 124 -12.01 -2.51 30.89
CA ARG A 124 -12.98 -1.42 31.04
C ARG A 124 -14.24 -1.87 31.78
N ALA A 125 -14.74 -3.08 31.50
CA ALA A 125 -15.89 -3.66 32.17
C ALA A 125 -15.62 -3.84 33.67
N HIS A 126 -14.45 -4.36 34.04
CA HIS A 126 -14.04 -4.51 35.44
C HIS A 126 -14.04 -3.19 36.21
N LEU A 127 -13.54 -2.11 35.59
CA LEU A 127 -13.60 -0.77 36.18
C LEU A 127 -15.05 -0.29 36.37
N LEU A 128 -15.90 -0.51 35.37
CA LEU A 128 -17.32 -0.13 35.42
C LEU A 128 -18.09 -0.93 36.48
N GLU A 129 -17.81 -2.21 36.65
CA GLU A 129 -18.37 -3.04 37.73
C GLU A 129 -17.98 -2.50 39.11
N GLY A 130 -16.72 -2.10 39.29
CA GLY A 130 -16.25 -1.48 40.52
C GLY A 130 -17.00 -0.18 40.83
N TYR A 131 -17.22 0.68 39.83
CA TYR A 131 -18.06 1.86 39.99
C TYR A 131 -19.50 1.46 40.36
N LEU A 132 -20.12 0.55 39.60
CA LEU A 132 -21.52 0.17 39.80
C LEU A 132 -21.78 -0.38 41.21
N LYS A 133 -20.85 -1.14 41.80
CA LYS A 133 -20.98 -1.62 43.18
C LYS A 133 -21.09 -0.50 44.22
N VAL A 134 -20.46 0.65 43.96
CA VAL A 134 -20.43 1.79 44.89
C VAL A 134 -21.54 2.80 44.59
N ILE A 135 -21.79 3.11 43.32
CA ILE A 135 -22.74 4.16 42.92
C ILE A 135 -24.12 3.63 42.48
N GLY A 136 -24.27 2.31 42.29
CA GLY A 136 -25.50 1.71 41.79
C GLY A 136 -26.64 1.70 42.80
N ASP A 137 -26.33 1.82 44.08
CA ASP A 137 -27.30 1.85 45.17
C ASP A 137 -26.90 2.91 46.21
N ARG A 138 -27.90 3.56 46.81
CA ARG A 138 -27.71 4.70 47.71
C ARG A 138 -27.06 4.27 49.03
N ASP A 139 -27.42 3.09 49.55
CA ASP A 139 -26.90 2.59 50.83
C ASP A 139 -25.40 2.30 50.75
N HIS A 140 -24.97 1.69 49.63
CA HIS A 140 -23.56 1.43 49.34
C HIS A 140 -22.75 2.71 49.14
N LEU A 141 -23.33 3.72 48.49
CA LEU A 141 -22.71 5.02 48.30
C LEU A 141 -22.48 5.75 49.64
N ASP A 142 -23.50 5.81 50.49
CA ASP A 142 -23.40 6.46 51.80
C ASP A 142 -22.39 5.71 52.72
N ALA A 143 -22.36 4.38 52.65
CA ALA A 143 -21.36 3.57 53.35
C ALA A 143 -19.92 3.84 52.86
N ALA A 144 -19.71 3.93 51.55
CA ALA A 144 -18.40 4.26 50.98
C ALA A 144 -17.94 5.68 51.38
N ILE A 145 -18.83 6.67 51.35
CA ILE A 145 -18.53 8.04 51.82
C ILE A 145 -18.14 8.04 53.30
N SER A 146 -18.86 7.28 54.14
CA SER A 146 -18.55 7.18 55.57
C SER A 146 -17.16 6.58 55.82
N ILE A 147 -16.81 5.49 55.11
CA ILE A 147 -15.48 4.87 55.18
C ILE A 147 -14.38 5.86 54.79
N ILE A 148 -14.57 6.58 53.68
CA ILE A 148 -13.61 7.57 53.20
C ILE A 148 -13.46 8.73 54.20
N ARG A 149 -14.55 9.25 54.77
CA ARG A 149 -14.51 10.37 55.74
C ARG A 149 -13.87 9.99 57.07
N ASN A 150 -13.96 8.72 57.47
CA ASN A 150 -13.40 8.22 58.73
C ASN A 150 -11.95 7.69 58.61
N SER A 151 -11.40 7.61 57.39
CA SER A 151 -10.02 7.17 57.18
C SER A 151 -9.05 8.35 57.28
N ALA A 152 -7.89 8.15 57.91
CA ALA A 152 -6.89 9.22 58.07
C ALA A 152 -6.02 9.39 56.81
N THR A 153 -5.87 8.33 56.00
CA THR A 153 -5.11 8.37 54.74
C THR A 153 -5.83 7.68 53.57
N PRO A 154 -5.51 8.03 52.30
CA PRO A 154 -6.07 7.36 51.12
C PRO A 154 -5.79 5.86 51.05
N ASP A 155 -4.63 5.42 51.55
CA ASP A 155 -4.26 4.00 51.57
C ASP A 155 -5.07 3.19 52.58
N GLU A 156 -5.39 3.77 53.75
CA GLU A 156 -6.31 3.19 54.73
C GLU A 156 -7.73 3.08 54.15
N ALA A 157 -8.22 4.15 53.51
CA ALA A 157 -9.54 4.15 52.87
C ALA A 157 -9.65 3.07 51.79
N LYS A 158 -8.60 2.92 50.95
CA LYS A 158 -8.56 1.89 49.90
C LYS A 158 -8.64 0.49 50.50
N LYS A 159 -7.87 0.18 51.54
CA LYS A 159 -7.93 -1.13 52.21
C LYS A 159 -9.30 -1.41 52.81
N ALA A 160 -9.86 -0.43 53.54
CA ALA A 160 -11.19 -0.56 54.15
C ALA A 160 -12.31 -0.75 53.11
N LEU A 161 -12.24 -0.07 51.96
CA LEU A 161 -13.19 -0.25 50.85
C LEU A 161 -13.08 -1.65 50.21
N ILE A 162 -11.87 -2.18 50.05
CA ILE A 162 -11.65 -3.53 49.52
C ILE A 162 -12.19 -4.58 50.50
N GLU A 163 -11.93 -4.44 51.80
CA GLU A 163 -12.39 -5.40 52.81
C GLU A 163 -13.92 -5.42 52.97
N LYS A 164 -14.58 -4.25 52.92
CA LYS A 164 -16.05 -4.16 53.07
C LYS A 164 -16.85 -4.41 51.79
N SER A 165 -16.28 -4.24 50.61
CA SER A 165 -16.97 -4.48 49.32
C SER A 165 -17.04 -5.96 48.90
N VAL A 166 -16.50 -6.87 49.72
CA VAL A 166 -16.49 -8.34 49.52
C VAL A 166 -17.58 -9.04 50.35
N ALA A 167 -18.45 -8.30 51.05
CA ALA A 167 -19.62 -8.83 51.75
C ALA A 167 -20.89 -8.73 50.91
#